data_AF-A0A1D2UJB1-F1
#
_entry.id   AF-A0A1D2UJB1-F1
#
_cell.length_a   1.000
_cell.length_b   1.000
_cell.length_c   1.000
_cell.angle_alpha   90.00
_cell.angle_beta   90.00
_cell.angle_gamma   90.00
#
_symmetry.space_group_name_H-M   'P 1'
#
loop_
_entity.id
_entity.type
_entity.pdbx_description
1 polymer ?
#
loop_
_entity_poly.entity_id
_entity_poly.type
_entity_poly.pdbx_seq_one_letter_code
_entity_poly.pdbx_strand_id
1 'polypeptide(L)'
;MKITDKRDFLRRIAIGLFGLAAVLLAAFAPTLASQAQTIQHGPFEIVASPRRVSSGTFPNIGGNPFATVEVTSFALRWRGRSVQVPGRGDRFWQALRLVGAPQPAILLVERDFTLVSEQNGELRVQPLSSQSSSLAEAQWLDSKAGQPGAPQSWGISKVDLATQTVLQGGRFLLLGSALVLDVSSLQLHKVEPWVPMVPGKPVTDLSRDGDLARAFSPGRTQYVLAGSQNDYARGHGEIYGLLVVDMLRGTAYELRADRRRMPFADTQDMDLRWIDHYFVWQRDAGGQERLVPRVGAQALPWRGRLTAPSHGTIEYHVERVQPALLEHLRRVVLALPGAALAPDWIDPRRGIDGNTVRVGPCLLGLSAREAGMPEEKFSRVGVYITKDEPATREQCNETVRRIAAAMDVELATGRHNRLIVLD
;
A
#
# COMPACT_ATOMS: atom_id res chain seq x y z
N MET A 1 -79.83 48.57 10.46
CA MET A 1 -79.73 48.57 11.93
C MET A 1 -78.68 47.53 12.34
N LYS A 2 -77.61 48.01 12.97
CA LYS A 2 -76.47 47.39 13.68
C LYS A 2 -75.94 45.97 13.34
N ILE A 3 -74.63 45.99 13.03
CA ILE A 3 -73.61 44.93 13.09
C ILE A 3 -73.47 44.37 14.52
N THR A 4 -73.29 43.05 14.63
CA THR A 4 -72.59 42.31 15.72
C THR A 4 -71.96 41.08 15.04
N ASP A 5 -70.76 40.59 15.34
CA ASP A 5 -69.78 40.91 16.37
C ASP A 5 -68.40 40.44 15.86
N LYS A 6 -67.39 41.34 15.85
CA LYS A 6 -66.04 41.10 15.31
C LYS A 6 -65.04 40.59 16.37
N ARG A 7 -65.46 40.46 17.63
CA ARG A 7 -64.53 40.28 18.76
C ARG A 7 -64.10 38.82 19.00
N ASP A 8 -64.90 37.84 18.60
CA ASP A 8 -64.56 36.42 18.82
C ASP A 8 -63.57 35.84 17.80
N PHE A 9 -63.46 36.45 16.62
CA PHE A 9 -62.54 35.98 15.57
C PHE A 9 -61.07 36.28 15.91
N LEU A 10 -60.80 37.43 16.54
CA LEU A 10 -59.43 37.86 16.84
C LEU A 10 -58.79 37.10 18.01
N ARG A 11 -59.58 36.58 18.96
CA ARG A 11 -59.04 35.79 20.09
C ARG A 11 -58.59 34.38 19.68
N ARG A 12 -59.19 33.77 18.66
CA ARG A 12 -58.80 32.43 18.18
C ARG A 12 -57.54 32.44 17.31
N ILE A 13 -57.24 33.55 16.64
CA ILE A 13 -56.02 33.69 15.82
C ILE A 13 -54.76 33.89 16.69
N ALA A 14 -54.87 34.56 17.84
CA ALA A 14 -53.72 34.83 18.70
C ALA A 14 -53.14 33.58 19.39
N ILE A 15 -53.96 32.56 19.69
CA ILE A 15 -53.50 31.33 20.37
C ILE A 15 -52.87 30.34 19.36
N GLY A 16 -53.29 30.37 18.09
CA GLY A 16 -52.69 29.55 17.03
C GLY A 16 -51.30 30.04 16.55
N LEU A 17 -51.04 31.35 16.62
CA LEU A 17 -49.78 31.95 16.16
C LEU A 17 -48.60 31.76 17.13
N PHE A 18 -48.85 31.60 18.44
CA PHE A 18 -47.78 31.31 19.40
C PHE A 18 -47.30 29.85 19.37
N GLY A 19 -48.16 28.90 18.98
CA GLY A 19 -47.77 27.50 18.81
C GLY A 19 -46.90 27.25 17.57
N LEU A 20 -47.16 27.97 16.48
CA LEU A 20 -46.39 27.81 15.23
C LEU A 20 -45.00 28.45 15.29
N ALA A 21 -44.82 29.51 16.07
CA ALA A 21 -43.51 30.15 16.27
C ALA A 21 -42.53 29.26 17.05
N ALA A 22 -43.02 28.45 18.00
CA ALA A 22 -42.18 27.52 18.77
C ALA A 22 -41.71 26.30 17.93
N VAL A 23 -42.52 25.84 16.97
CA VAL A 23 -42.16 24.73 16.07
C VAL A 23 -41.22 25.20 14.94
N LEU A 24 -41.34 26.44 14.47
CA LEU A 24 -40.41 27.00 13.47
C LEU A 24 -39.04 27.40 14.05
N LEU A 25 -38.93 27.67 15.36
CA LEU A 25 -37.64 27.92 16.01
C LEU A 25 -36.85 26.64 16.34
N ALA A 26 -37.51 25.48 16.43
CA ALA A 26 -36.82 24.18 16.57
C ALA A 26 -36.20 23.67 15.26
N ALA A 27 -36.63 24.19 14.10
CA ALA A 27 -36.06 23.86 12.79
C ALA A 27 -34.75 24.63 12.46
N PHE A 28 -34.37 25.59 13.31
CA PHE A 28 -33.10 26.31 13.24
C PHE A 28 -32.16 25.92 14.40
N ALA A 29 -32.26 24.69 14.90
CA ALA A 29 -31.15 24.13 15.67
C ALA A 29 -29.93 24.12 14.73
N PRO A 30 -28.83 24.83 15.05
CA PRO A 30 -27.61 24.71 14.28
C PRO A 30 -27.27 23.22 14.25
N THR A 31 -27.15 22.66 13.04
CA THR A 31 -26.52 21.37 12.85
C THR A 31 -25.26 21.39 13.69
N LEU A 32 -25.21 20.56 14.75
CA LEU A 32 -24.09 20.48 15.67
C LEU A 32 -22.84 20.33 14.81
N ALA A 33 -22.10 21.42 14.65
CA ALA A 33 -20.81 21.40 13.97
C ALA A 33 -20.00 20.40 14.78
N SER A 34 -19.64 19.29 14.14
CA SER A 34 -18.87 18.23 14.79
C SER A 34 -17.66 18.90 15.43
N GLN A 35 -17.62 18.87 16.77
CA GLN A 35 -16.67 19.67 17.53
C GLN A 35 -15.27 19.16 17.26
N ALA A 36 -14.31 20.09 17.20
CA ALA A 36 -12.91 19.73 17.15
C ALA A 36 -12.57 18.85 18.36
N GLN A 37 -11.88 17.75 18.12
CA GLN A 37 -11.39 16.84 19.16
C GLN A 37 -9.94 17.18 19.45
N THR A 38 -9.52 17.05 20.70
CA THR A 38 -8.14 17.32 21.12
C THR A 38 -7.57 16.14 21.89
N ILE A 39 -6.27 15.89 21.70
CA ILE A 39 -5.52 14.88 22.45
C ILE A 39 -4.15 15.44 22.84
N GLN A 40 -3.73 15.13 24.06
CA GLN A 40 -2.45 15.58 24.62
C GLN A 40 -1.35 14.54 24.38
N HIS A 41 -0.13 15.03 24.16
CA HIS A 41 1.09 14.23 24.10
C HIS A 41 2.26 15.05 24.64
N GLY A 42 2.47 14.98 25.96
CA GLY A 42 3.45 15.83 26.65
C GLY A 42 3.08 17.31 26.53
N PRO A 43 3.98 18.20 26.06
CA PRO A 43 3.71 19.63 25.89
C PRO A 43 2.87 19.94 24.64
N PHE A 44 2.53 18.91 23.85
CA PHE A 44 1.82 19.03 22.59
C PHE A 44 0.33 18.75 22.73
N GLU A 45 -0.48 19.62 22.14
CA GLU A 45 -1.91 19.43 21.94
C GLU A 45 -2.18 19.23 20.43
N ILE A 46 -2.67 18.05 20.07
CA ILE A 46 -3.11 17.73 18.71
C ILE A 46 -4.59 18.05 18.61
N VAL A 47 -4.96 18.92 17.67
CA VAL A 47 -6.34 19.36 17.42
C VAL A 47 -6.82 18.79 16.09
N ALA A 48 -7.79 17.88 16.14
CA ALA A 48 -8.46 17.31 14.98
C ALA A 48 -9.79 18.03 14.73
N SER A 49 -9.93 18.66 13.57
CA SER A 49 -11.14 19.38 13.16
C SER A 49 -11.78 18.69 11.95
N PRO A 50 -13.06 18.30 12.01
CA PRO A 50 -13.76 17.74 10.87
C PRO A 50 -13.97 18.81 9.80
N ARG A 51 -13.81 18.43 8.54
CA ARG A 51 -13.98 19.26 7.36
C ARG A 51 -14.70 18.48 6.27
N ARG A 52 -15.41 19.17 5.38
CA ARG A 52 -15.86 18.61 4.11
C ARG A 52 -14.95 19.07 2.99
N VAL A 53 -14.55 18.16 2.11
CA VAL A 53 -13.83 18.46 0.87
C VAL A 53 -14.60 17.87 -0.31
N SER A 54 -14.35 18.40 -1.51
CA SER A 54 -14.84 17.74 -2.72
C SER A 54 -14.29 16.32 -2.77
N SER A 55 -15.15 15.37 -3.11
CA SER A 55 -14.80 13.96 -3.27
C SER A 55 -13.93 13.70 -4.51
N GLY A 56 -13.74 14.70 -5.38
CA GLY A 56 -12.94 14.57 -6.60
C GLY A 56 -13.57 13.67 -7.65
N THR A 57 -14.83 13.24 -7.49
CA THR A 57 -15.51 12.43 -8.49
C THR A 57 -15.74 13.23 -9.77
N PHE A 58 -15.07 12.84 -10.84
CA PHE A 58 -15.40 13.31 -12.18
C PHE A 58 -16.84 12.88 -12.55
N PRO A 59 -17.56 13.66 -13.37
CA PRO A 59 -18.97 13.40 -13.71
C PRO A 59 -19.22 11.97 -14.25
N ASN A 60 -18.22 11.35 -14.87
CA ASN A 60 -18.28 10.02 -15.46
C ASN A 60 -18.11 8.86 -14.47
N ILE A 61 -17.73 9.10 -13.21
CA ILE A 61 -17.52 8.04 -12.20
C ILE A 61 -18.59 8.09 -11.11
N GLY A 62 -19.00 9.29 -10.66
CA GLY A 62 -19.86 9.45 -9.47
C GLY A 62 -21.21 10.13 -9.70
N GLY A 63 -21.51 10.64 -10.90
CA GLY A 63 -22.78 11.31 -11.25
C GLY A 63 -23.07 12.64 -10.52
N ASN A 64 -22.35 12.96 -9.45
CA ASN A 64 -22.48 14.22 -8.70
C ASN A 64 -21.12 14.93 -8.54
N PRO A 65 -20.84 15.98 -9.33
CA PRO A 65 -19.58 16.74 -9.24
C PRO A 65 -19.46 17.58 -7.96
N PHE A 66 -20.53 17.70 -7.18
CA PHE A 66 -20.56 18.40 -5.88
C PHE A 66 -20.56 17.43 -4.69
N ALA A 67 -20.37 16.14 -4.93
CA ALA A 67 -20.23 15.17 -3.84
C ALA A 67 -19.06 15.56 -2.95
N THR A 68 -19.30 15.60 -1.64
CA THR A 68 -18.28 15.93 -0.65
C THR A 68 -18.08 14.77 0.30
N VAL A 69 -16.83 14.56 0.71
CA VAL A 69 -16.45 13.60 1.75
C VAL A 69 -16.03 14.32 3.02
N GLU A 70 -16.34 13.72 4.16
CA GLU A 70 -15.85 14.18 5.45
C GLU A 70 -14.39 13.73 5.63
N VAL A 71 -13.55 14.64 6.10
CA VAL A 71 -12.11 14.44 6.32
C VAL A 71 -11.71 15.12 7.62
N THR A 72 -10.60 14.69 8.21
CA THR A 72 -10.05 15.32 9.42
C THR A 72 -8.88 16.22 9.02
N SER A 73 -8.88 17.46 9.51
CA SER A 73 -7.75 18.38 9.41
C SER A 73 -7.09 18.53 10.77
N PHE A 74 -5.77 18.36 10.81
CA PHE A 74 -4.99 18.43 12.04
C PHE A 74 -4.32 19.78 12.19
N ALA A 75 -4.26 20.30 13.41
CA ALA A 75 -3.36 21.36 13.81
C ALA A 75 -2.60 20.92 15.07
N LEU A 76 -1.39 21.44 15.25
CA LEU A 76 -0.56 21.15 16.40
C LEU A 76 -0.34 22.41 17.22
N ARG A 77 -0.45 22.30 18.55
CA ARG A 77 -0.06 23.35 19.48
C ARG A 77 1.03 22.85 20.43
N TRP A 78 1.95 23.73 20.79
CA TRP A 78 2.97 23.50 21.80
C TRP A 78 2.79 24.53 22.91
N ARG A 79 2.50 24.07 24.14
CA ARG A 79 2.22 24.94 25.30
C ARG A 79 1.16 26.02 24.99
N GLY A 80 0.09 25.61 24.30
CA GLY A 80 -1.03 26.47 23.91
C GLY A 80 -0.79 27.36 22.67
N ARG A 81 0.42 27.38 22.10
CA ARG A 81 0.75 28.17 20.90
C ARG A 81 0.69 27.31 19.64
N SER A 82 0.13 27.82 18.56
CA SER A 82 0.09 27.11 17.26
C SER A 82 1.51 26.85 16.75
N VAL A 83 1.78 25.62 16.31
CA VAL A 83 3.04 25.23 15.68
C VAL A 83 2.93 25.50 14.18
N GLN A 84 3.78 26.40 13.68
CA GLN A 84 3.88 26.72 12.25
C GLN A 84 5.04 25.94 11.63
N VAL A 85 4.79 25.28 10.50
CA VAL A 85 5.83 24.65 9.68
C VAL A 85 6.20 25.59 8.54
N PRO A 86 7.47 26.03 8.43
CA PRO A 86 7.91 26.93 7.37
C PRO A 86 7.53 26.40 5.98
N GLY A 87 6.87 27.24 5.18
CA GLY A 87 6.42 26.92 3.82
C GLY A 87 5.20 25.98 3.72
N ARG A 88 4.68 25.45 4.84
CA ARG A 88 3.50 24.55 4.86
C ARG A 88 2.33 25.10 5.68
N GLY A 89 2.59 25.90 6.72
CA GLY A 89 1.56 26.47 7.60
C GLY A 89 1.30 25.59 8.84
N ASP A 90 0.07 25.61 9.36
CA ASP A 90 -0.31 24.94 10.61
C ASP A 90 -1.41 23.88 10.47
N ARG A 91 -1.70 23.45 9.24
CA ARG A 91 -2.69 22.42 8.94
C ARG A 91 -2.03 21.24 8.26
N PHE A 92 -2.43 20.04 8.69
CA PHE A 92 -1.84 18.78 8.24
C PHE A 92 -2.94 17.74 7.96
N TRP A 93 -2.62 16.73 7.16
CA TRP A 93 -3.52 15.60 6.90
C TRP A 93 -3.56 14.63 8.08
N GLN A 94 -2.45 14.50 8.80
CA GLN A 94 -2.34 13.64 9.98
C GLN A 94 -1.30 14.17 10.98
N ALA A 95 -1.48 13.84 12.25
CA ALA A 95 -0.48 14.04 13.29
C ALA A 95 -0.26 12.73 14.07
N LEU A 96 0.96 12.18 13.99
CA LEU A 96 1.30 10.86 14.51
C LEU A 96 2.23 10.99 15.72
N ARG A 97 1.79 10.50 16.88
CA ARG A 97 2.57 10.45 18.12
C ARG A 97 3.58 9.30 18.05
N LEU A 98 4.85 9.62 18.27
CA LEU A 98 5.95 8.65 18.29
C LEU A 98 6.16 8.12 19.71
N VAL A 99 5.45 7.06 20.06
CA VAL A 99 5.42 6.53 21.46
C VAL A 99 6.76 5.95 21.91
N GLY A 100 7.61 5.50 20.99
CA GLY A 100 8.94 4.97 21.30
C GLY A 100 10.05 6.03 21.45
N ALA A 101 9.72 7.31 21.33
CA ALA A 101 10.68 8.39 21.41
C ALA A 101 11.11 8.70 22.86
N PRO A 102 12.36 9.13 23.10
CA PRO A 102 12.88 9.44 24.43
C PRO A 102 12.23 10.69 25.05
N GLN A 103 11.62 11.52 24.20
CA GLN A 103 10.89 12.73 24.56
C GLN A 103 9.65 12.83 23.66
N PRO A 104 8.59 13.57 24.07
CA PRO A 104 7.41 13.76 23.24
C PRO A 104 7.80 14.23 21.83
N ALA A 105 7.35 13.48 20.83
CA ALA A 105 7.66 13.72 19.43
C ALA A 105 6.47 13.34 18.55
N ILE A 106 6.24 14.16 17.53
CA ILE A 106 5.12 14.06 16.61
C ILE A 106 5.64 14.11 15.19
N LEU A 107 5.20 13.19 14.36
CA LEU A 107 5.37 13.23 12.93
C LEU A 107 4.11 13.87 12.31
N LEU A 108 4.25 15.09 11.83
CA LEU A 108 3.19 15.76 11.07
C LEU A 108 3.25 15.32 9.62
N VAL A 109 2.09 15.04 9.04
CA VAL A 109 1.99 14.44 7.71
C VAL A 109 1.17 15.30 6.77
N GLU A 110 1.73 15.56 5.59
CA GLU A 110 1.04 16.05 4.40
C GLU A 110 1.48 15.22 3.19
N ARG A 111 2.11 15.84 2.18
CA ARG A 111 2.79 15.12 1.09
C ARG A 111 4.11 14.47 1.54
N ASP A 112 4.70 15.07 2.57
CA ASP A 112 5.97 14.71 3.19
C ASP A 112 5.77 14.73 4.71
N PHE A 113 6.85 14.48 5.45
CA PHE A 113 6.83 14.50 6.91
C PHE A 113 7.46 15.78 7.48
N THR A 114 7.08 16.12 8.71
CA THR A 114 7.80 17.08 9.56
C THR A 114 7.92 16.45 10.94
N LEU A 115 9.14 16.30 11.45
CA LEU A 115 9.36 15.87 12.83
C LEU A 115 9.26 17.09 13.75
N VAL A 116 8.37 17.02 14.72
CA VAL A 116 8.23 18.01 15.78
C VAL A 116 8.57 17.35 17.11
N SER A 117 9.48 17.93 17.88
CA SER A 117 9.84 17.43 19.21
C SER A 117 10.18 18.57 20.16
N GLU A 118 10.19 18.27 21.46
CA GLU A 118 10.68 19.20 22.49
C GLU A 118 12.06 18.73 22.96
N GLN A 119 13.11 19.51 22.70
CA GLN A 119 14.47 19.22 23.15
C GLN A 119 14.94 20.33 24.09
N ASN A 120 15.33 19.97 25.32
CA ASN A 120 15.74 20.93 26.36
C ASN A 120 14.71 22.05 26.62
N GLY A 121 13.42 21.74 26.50
CA GLY A 121 12.34 22.71 26.69
C GLY A 121 12.12 23.66 25.50
N GLU A 122 12.81 23.46 24.38
CA GLU A 122 12.64 24.20 23.13
C GLU A 122 11.90 23.37 22.09
N LEU A 123 11.02 24.03 21.33
CA LEU A 123 10.36 23.44 20.18
C LEU A 123 11.34 23.27 19.02
N ARG A 124 11.48 22.04 18.54
CA ARG A 124 12.22 21.71 17.32
C ARG A 124 11.22 21.28 16.25
N VAL A 125 11.24 21.97 15.11
CA VAL A 125 10.41 21.67 13.93
C VAL A 125 11.36 21.39 12.76
N GLN A 126 11.40 20.15 12.29
CA GLN A 126 12.32 19.71 11.26
C GLN A 126 11.54 19.12 10.08
N PRO A 127 11.41 19.86 8.96
CA PRO A 127 10.86 19.31 7.72
C PRO A 127 11.71 18.14 7.23
N LEU A 128 11.07 17.05 6.85
CA LEU A 128 11.71 15.85 6.34
C LEU A 128 11.29 15.67 4.88
N SER A 129 12.26 15.65 3.97
CA SER A 129 12.01 15.30 2.57
C SER A 129 12.14 13.80 2.42
N SER A 130 11.02 13.13 2.12
CA SER A 130 10.97 11.67 2.03
C SER A 130 11.46 11.15 0.68
N GLN A 131 11.42 11.99 -0.38
CA GLN A 131 11.66 11.60 -1.77
C GLN A 131 10.88 10.33 -2.18
N SER A 132 9.72 10.11 -1.57
CA SER A 132 8.91 8.93 -1.86
C SER A 132 8.28 9.02 -3.24
N SER A 133 8.10 7.86 -3.85
CA SER A 133 7.32 7.70 -5.08
C SER A 133 5.80 7.80 -4.83
N SER A 134 5.37 7.68 -3.57
CA SER A 134 3.99 7.81 -3.10
C SER A 134 3.85 8.99 -2.11
N LEU A 135 2.61 9.33 -1.73
CA LEU A 135 2.36 10.40 -0.76
C LEU A 135 2.57 9.88 0.67
N ALA A 136 3.51 10.50 1.39
CA ALA A 136 3.78 10.27 2.81
C ALA A 136 3.71 8.79 3.23
N GLU A 137 4.61 7.99 2.65
CA GLU A 137 4.77 6.58 3.01
C GLU A 137 5.88 6.38 4.05
N ALA A 138 5.62 5.50 5.00
CA ALA A 138 6.60 5.07 5.98
C ALA A 138 6.53 3.56 6.22
N GLN A 139 7.65 2.98 6.62
CA GLN A 139 7.74 1.55 6.93
C GLN A 139 8.63 1.33 8.14
N TRP A 140 8.15 0.56 9.11
CA TRP A 140 8.99 0.06 10.19
C TRP A 140 9.96 -0.98 9.64
N LEU A 141 11.26 -0.76 9.80
CA LEU A 141 12.31 -1.68 9.34
C LEU A 141 12.51 -2.85 10.31
N ASP A 142 12.18 -2.68 11.59
CA ASP A 142 12.35 -3.67 12.65
C ASP A 142 11.04 -3.96 13.39
N SER A 143 10.02 -4.35 12.63
CA SER A 143 8.73 -4.79 13.15
C SER A 143 8.80 -6.21 13.72
N LYS A 144 7.82 -7.07 13.41
CA LYS A 144 7.76 -8.44 13.91
C LYS A 144 9.05 -9.20 13.56
N ALA A 145 9.63 -9.87 14.57
CA ALA A 145 10.89 -10.60 14.46
C ALA A 145 12.09 -9.77 13.97
N GLY A 146 12.04 -8.44 14.15
CA GLY A 146 13.12 -7.54 13.74
C GLY A 146 13.24 -7.35 12.23
N GLN A 147 12.20 -7.69 11.47
CA GLN A 147 12.15 -7.54 10.01
C GLN A 147 11.15 -6.45 9.60
N PRO A 148 11.24 -5.93 8.36
CA PRO A 148 10.36 -4.87 7.90
C PRO A 148 8.88 -5.26 7.96
N GLY A 149 8.05 -4.34 8.42
CA GLY A 149 6.59 -4.49 8.47
C GLY A 149 5.92 -4.09 7.15
N ALA A 150 4.58 -4.08 7.13
CA ALA A 150 3.85 -3.50 6.00
C ALA A 150 4.09 -1.98 5.93
N PRO A 151 4.21 -1.39 4.73
CA PRO A 151 4.26 0.05 4.58
C PRO A 151 2.92 0.68 4.98
N GLN A 152 2.99 1.92 5.44
CA GLN A 152 1.85 2.72 5.86
C GLN A 152 1.90 4.04 5.08
N SER A 153 0.78 4.43 4.47
CA SER A 153 0.66 5.71 3.75
C SER A 153 -0.48 6.52 4.33
N TRP A 154 -0.32 7.84 4.39
CA TRP A 154 -1.38 8.74 4.86
C TRP A 154 -1.77 9.73 3.77
N GLY A 155 -3.08 9.88 3.61
CA GLY A 155 -3.68 10.87 2.72
C GLY A 155 -4.85 11.56 3.41
N ILE A 156 -5.51 12.43 2.65
CA ILE A 156 -6.72 13.11 3.12
C ILE A 156 -7.82 12.08 3.39
N SER A 157 -8.19 11.90 4.65
CA SER A 157 -9.18 10.92 5.09
C SER A 157 -9.88 11.36 6.37
N LYS A 158 -11.00 10.70 6.71
CA LYS A 158 -11.59 10.82 8.05
C LYS A 158 -10.79 9.97 9.02
N VAL A 159 -10.36 10.58 10.12
CA VAL A 159 -9.47 9.98 11.11
C VAL A 159 -10.15 9.93 12.48
N ASP A 160 -10.10 8.76 13.12
CA ASP A 160 -10.38 8.57 14.55
C ASP A 160 -9.14 8.96 15.38
N LEU A 161 -9.27 10.03 16.16
CA LEU A 161 -8.18 10.60 16.93
C LEU A 161 -7.58 9.61 17.94
N ALA A 162 -8.39 8.73 18.53
CA ALA A 162 -7.95 7.84 19.60
C ALA A 162 -7.05 6.73 19.07
N THR A 163 -7.39 6.18 17.91
CA THR A 163 -6.78 4.96 17.37
C THR A 163 -5.79 5.22 16.24
N GLN A 164 -5.93 6.32 15.50
CA GLN A 164 -5.18 6.56 14.25
C GLN A 164 -4.15 7.70 14.36
N THR A 165 -3.82 8.15 15.57
CA THR A 165 -2.76 9.14 15.83
C THR A 165 -1.55 8.55 16.56
N VAL A 166 -1.47 7.24 16.69
CA VAL A 166 -0.32 6.54 17.28
C VAL A 166 0.48 5.91 16.17
N LEU A 167 1.78 6.20 16.11
CA LEU A 167 2.71 5.50 15.24
C LEU A 167 3.67 4.68 16.10
N GLN A 168 3.52 3.36 16.00
CA GLN A 168 4.31 2.37 16.73
C GLN A 168 4.50 1.12 15.86
N GLY A 169 5.59 0.40 16.08
CA GLY A 169 5.86 -0.85 15.34
C GLY A 169 7.29 -1.34 15.44
N GLY A 170 8.25 -0.44 15.67
CA GLY A 170 9.67 -0.76 15.81
C GLY A 170 10.46 0.45 16.35
N ARG A 171 11.77 0.44 16.14
CA ARG A 171 12.69 1.55 16.44
C ARG A 171 13.05 2.34 15.18
N PHE A 172 13.28 1.65 14.06
CA PHE A 172 13.74 2.27 12.82
C PHE A 172 12.58 2.43 11.86
N LEU A 173 12.29 3.68 11.50
CA LEU A 173 11.21 4.05 10.61
C LEU A 173 11.78 4.63 9.31
N LEU A 174 11.67 3.88 8.22
CA LEU A 174 11.95 4.38 6.88
C LEU A 174 10.83 5.36 6.48
N LEU A 175 11.20 6.56 6.05
CA LEU A 175 10.30 7.64 5.63
C LEU A 175 10.55 7.91 4.14
N GLY A 176 9.69 7.35 3.29
CA GLY A 176 9.90 7.31 1.84
C GLY A 176 11.15 6.53 1.46
N SER A 177 12.05 7.18 0.73
CA SER A 177 13.20 6.54 0.08
C SER A 177 14.55 6.85 0.72
N ALA A 178 14.70 8.07 1.21
CA ALA A 178 16.02 8.66 1.46
C ALA A 178 16.32 8.92 2.94
N LEU A 179 15.42 8.51 3.84
CA LEU A 179 15.51 8.89 5.25
C LEU A 179 15.03 7.76 6.17
N VAL A 180 15.86 7.42 7.15
CA VAL A 180 15.50 6.54 8.26
C VAL A 180 15.54 7.32 9.57
N LEU A 181 14.43 7.30 10.31
CA LEU A 181 14.35 7.84 11.67
C LEU A 181 14.60 6.72 12.68
N ASP A 182 15.65 6.85 13.49
CA ASP A 182 15.78 6.10 14.73
C ASP A 182 14.91 6.78 15.79
N VAL A 183 13.73 6.22 16.04
CA VAL A 183 12.73 6.80 16.94
C VAL A 183 13.27 6.88 18.38
N SER A 184 14.08 5.91 18.81
CA SER A 184 14.57 5.84 20.20
C SER A 184 15.60 6.92 20.55
N SER A 185 16.24 7.52 19.55
CA SER A 185 17.22 8.60 19.70
C SER A 185 16.76 9.91 19.02
N LEU A 186 15.69 9.85 18.22
CA LEU A 186 15.27 10.87 17.26
C LEU A 186 16.37 11.24 16.24
N GLN A 187 17.34 10.37 16.02
CA GLN A 187 18.38 10.57 15.03
C GLN A 187 17.85 10.27 13.63
N LEU A 188 18.23 11.13 12.68
CA LEU A 188 17.92 10.95 11.27
C LEU A 188 19.14 10.45 10.51
N HIS A 189 18.96 9.35 9.79
CA HIS A 189 19.94 8.77 8.88
C HIS A 189 19.52 9.08 7.46
N LYS A 190 20.29 9.93 6.78
CA LYS A 190 20.12 10.18 5.34
C LYS A 190 20.79 9.05 4.58
N VAL A 191 20.10 8.56 3.56
CA VAL A 191 20.58 7.45 2.73
C VAL A 191 20.37 7.78 1.27
N GLU A 192 21.30 7.32 0.45
CA GLU A 192 21.19 7.28 -1.01
C GLU A 192 20.85 5.83 -1.39
N PRO A 193 19.58 5.50 -1.64
CA PRO A 193 19.15 4.14 -1.95
C PRO A 193 19.42 3.78 -3.42
N TRP A 194 20.58 4.18 -3.94
CA TRP A 194 21.09 3.88 -5.28
C TRP A 194 22.62 3.82 -5.23
N VAL A 195 23.23 3.12 -6.20
CA VAL A 195 24.68 3.15 -6.37
C VAL A 195 25.06 4.47 -7.06
N PRO A 196 26.01 5.26 -6.52
CA PRO A 196 26.40 6.53 -7.13
C PRO A 196 26.94 6.34 -8.55
N MET A 197 26.38 7.11 -9.49
CA MET A 197 26.86 7.12 -10.87
C MET A 197 28.28 7.67 -10.95
N VAL A 198 29.16 6.96 -11.66
CA VAL A 198 30.51 7.45 -11.95
C VAL A 198 30.47 8.29 -13.23
N PRO A 199 30.81 9.59 -13.20
CA PRO A 199 30.80 10.43 -14.39
C PRO A 199 31.63 9.84 -15.53
N GLY A 200 31.08 9.85 -16.75
CA GLY A 200 31.74 9.31 -17.94
C GLY A 200 31.70 7.79 -18.10
N LYS A 201 31.06 7.05 -17.18
CA LYS A 201 30.81 5.60 -17.33
C LYS A 201 29.34 5.34 -17.68
N PRO A 202 29.04 4.30 -18.50
CA PRO A 202 27.66 3.88 -18.73
C PRO A 202 26.96 3.52 -17.42
N VAL A 203 25.71 3.93 -17.27
CA VAL A 203 24.88 3.59 -16.10
C VAL A 203 24.42 2.15 -16.25
N THR A 204 25.10 1.25 -15.56
CA THR A 204 24.77 -0.19 -15.56
C THR A 204 24.32 -0.70 -14.20
N ASP A 205 24.31 0.18 -13.19
CA ASP A 205 23.91 -0.13 -11.84
C ASP A 205 22.38 -0.21 -11.72
N LEU A 206 21.91 -1.01 -10.76
CA LEU A 206 20.50 -1.15 -10.48
C LEU A 206 19.89 0.17 -10.02
N SER A 207 18.77 0.55 -10.63
CA SER A 207 17.87 1.54 -10.07
C SER A 207 16.97 0.85 -9.07
N ARG A 208 16.49 1.62 -8.09
CA ARG A 208 15.58 1.09 -7.10
C ARG A 208 14.17 0.93 -7.67
N ASP A 209 13.54 -0.21 -7.36
CA ASP A 209 12.16 -0.49 -7.73
C ASP A 209 11.22 -0.34 -6.51
N GLY A 210 10.71 0.88 -6.33
CA GLY A 210 9.82 1.25 -5.23
C GLY A 210 10.51 1.54 -3.88
N ASP A 211 9.71 1.84 -2.87
CA ASP A 211 10.20 2.25 -1.53
C ASP A 211 10.18 1.11 -0.50
N LEU A 212 9.67 -0.08 -0.88
CA LEU A 212 9.41 -1.19 0.05
C LEU A 212 10.68 -1.93 0.48
N ALA A 213 11.10 -1.76 1.73
CA ALA A 213 12.15 -2.56 2.34
C ALA A 213 11.68 -4.01 2.55
N ARG A 214 12.55 -4.95 2.15
CA ARG A 214 12.26 -6.39 2.09
C ARG A 214 12.92 -7.19 3.21
N ALA A 215 14.08 -6.74 3.67
CA ALA A 215 14.81 -7.37 4.77
C ALA A 215 15.61 -6.33 5.56
N PHE A 216 15.89 -6.66 6.82
CA PHE A 216 16.72 -5.86 7.71
C PHE A 216 17.83 -6.71 8.32
N SER A 217 19.04 -6.17 8.31
CA SER A 217 20.23 -6.84 8.85
C SER A 217 20.09 -7.14 10.35
N PRO A 218 20.67 -8.25 10.85
CA PRO A 218 20.58 -8.62 12.27
C PRO A 218 21.13 -7.55 13.22
N GLY A 219 22.20 -6.86 12.84
CA GLY A 219 22.80 -5.75 13.58
C GLY A 219 22.07 -4.42 13.42
N ARG A 220 20.98 -4.37 12.62
CA ARG A 220 20.16 -3.18 12.39
C ARG A 220 20.93 -2.00 11.79
N THR A 221 21.84 -2.31 10.86
CA THR A 221 22.69 -1.31 10.20
C THR A 221 22.35 -1.12 8.73
N GLN A 222 21.76 -2.14 8.11
CA GLN A 222 21.44 -2.20 6.69
C GLN A 222 20.03 -2.74 6.45
N TYR A 223 19.36 -2.23 5.42
CA TYR A 223 18.10 -2.76 4.89
C TYR A 223 18.21 -3.05 3.39
N VAL A 224 17.28 -3.85 2.87
CA VAL A 224 17.31 -4.33 1.50
C VAL A 224 16.08 -3.82 0.73
N LEU A 225 16.32 -3.28 -0.46
CA LEU A 225 15.31 -2.92 -1.45
C LEU A 225 15.46 -3.82 -2.68
N ALA A 226 14.38 -3.98 -3.44
CA ALA A 226 14.48 -4.54 -4.78
C ALA A 226 15.01 -3.48 -5.76
N GLY A 227 15.71 -3.92 -6.79
CA GLY A 227 16.22 -3.06 -7.85
C GLY A 227 16.05 -3.67 -9.23
N SER A 228 15.85 -2.80 -10.21
CA SER A 228 15.77 -3.13 -11.62
C SER A 228 16.43 -2.03 -12.46
N GLN A 229 16.90 -2.36 -13.66
CA GLN A 229 17.45 -1.41 -14.61
C GLN A 229 17.36 -1.98 -16.02
N ASN A 230 17.12 -1.13 -17.02
CA ASN A 230 17.23 -1.55 -18.41
C ASN A 230 18.64 -2.08 -18.73
N ASP A 231 18.74 -3.23 -19.39
CA ASP A 231 20.02 -3.77 -19.87
C ASP A 231 20.46 -3.01 -21.12
N TYR A 232 21.00 -1.81 -20.93
CA TYR A 232 21.53 -0.98 -22.02
C TYR A 232 22.70 -1.64 -22.77
N ALA A 233 23.39 -2.63 -22.18
CA ALA A 233 24.46 -3.35 -22.85
C ALA A 233 23.94 -4.35 -23.87
N ARG A 234 22.79 -4.99 -23.60
CA ARG A 234 22.10 -5.88 -24.55
C ARG A 234 21.10 -5.15 -25.44
N GLY A 235 20.72 -3.92 -25.09
CA GLY A 235 19.76 -3.10 -25.82
C GLY A 235 18.31 -3.59 -25.71
N HIS A 236 18.05 -4.59 -24.87
CA HIS A 236 16.73 -5.14 -24.55
C HIS A 236 16.80 -5.89 -23.21
N GLY A 237 15.65 -5.95 -22.52
CA GLY A 237 15.50 -6.64 -21.24
C GLY A 237 15.89 -5.79 -20.02
N GLU A 238 15.66 -6.36 -18.84
CA GLU A 238 15.92 -5.73 -17.55
C GLU A 238 16.91 -6.57 -16.74
N ILE A 239 17.83 -5.89 -16.08
CA ILE A 239 18.70 -6.44 -15.03
C ILE A 239 17.98 -6.24 -13.71
N TYR A 240 17.95 -7.27 -12.87
CA TYR A 240 17.31 -7.22 -11.56
C TYR A 240 18.29 -7.57 -10.46
N GLY A 241 17.96 -7.17 -9.25
CA GLY A 241 18.73 -7.54 -8.07
C GLY A 241 18.22 -6.87 -6.81
N LEU A 242 19.10 -6.81 -5.83
CA LEU A 242 18.86 -6.18 -4.54
C LEU A 242 19.77 -4.96 -4.41
N LEU A 243 19.25 -3.90 -3.81
CA LEU A 243 20.01 -2.77 -3.31
C LEU A 243 20.09 -2.90 -1.79
N VAL A 244 21.30 -3.02 -1.25
CA VAL A 244 21.54 -3.10 0.18
C VAL A 244 22.02 -1.74 0.66
N VAL A 245 21.21 -1.08 1.48
CA VAL A 245 21.44 0.29 1.94
C VAL A 245 22.04 0.26 3.34
N ASP A 246 23.23 0.84 3.50
CA ASP A 246 23.90 1.06 4.78
C ASP A 246 23.43 2.40 5.36
N MET A 247 22.64 2.32 6.43
CA MET A 247 22.04 3.48 7.09
C MET A 247 23.07 4.34 7.82
N LEU A 248 24.17 3.73 8.27
CA LEU A 248 25.21 4.44 9.01
C LEU A 248 26.13 5.21 8.06
N ARG A 249 26.42 4.63 6.89
CA ARG A 249 27.23 5.27 5.85
C ARG A 249 26.43 6.14 4.88
N GLY A 250 25.12 5.91 4.79
CA GLY A 250 24.25 6.62 3.85
C GLY A 250 24.36 6.15 2.41
N THR A 251 24.97 4.99 2.14
CA THR A 251 25.29 4.50 0.79
C THR A 251 24.68 3.14 0.53
N ALA A 252 24.43 2.80 -0.74
CA ALA A 252 23.99 1.47 -1.14
C ALA A 252 25.04 0.71 -1.97
N TYR A 253 24.93 -0.63 -1.97
CA TYR A 253 25.61 -1.50 -2.93
C TYR A 253 24.63 -2.47 -3.57
N GLU A 254 24.94 -2.94 -4.78
CA GLU A 254 24.08 -3.85 -5.53
C GLU A 254 24.47 -5.33 -5.38
N LEU A 255 23.46 -6.20 -5.46
CA LEU A 255 23.58 -7.64 -5.60
C LEU A 255 22.70 -8.07 -6.78
N ARG A 256 23.31 -8.37 -7.93
CA ARG A 256 22.57 -8.82 -9.11
C ARG A 256 21.99 -10.21 -8.90
N ALA A 257 20.75 -10.39 -9.34
CA ALA A 257 20.05 -11.67 -9.30
C ALA A 257 20.14 -12.36 -10.66
N ASP A 258 20.56 -13.62 -10.67
CA ASP A 258 20.46 -14.49 -11.84
C ASP A 258 19.15 -15.28 -11.75
N ARG A 259 18.17 -14.92 -12.56
CA ARG A 259 16.83 -15.52 -12.53
C ARG A 259 16.83 -17.03 -12.82
N ARG A 260 17.85 -17.57 -13.52
CA ARG A 260 17.96 -19.02 -13.76
C ARG A 260 18.36 -19.77 -12.50
N ARG A 261 19.17 -19.14 -11.64
CA ARG A 261 19.64 -19.71 -10.37
C ARG A 261 18.73 -19.35 -9.20
N MET A 262 18.12 -18.19 -9.26
CA MET A 262 17.25 -17.62 -8.24
C MET A 262 15.93 -17.24 -8.90
N PRO A 263 15.01 -18.18 -9.16
CA PRO A 263 13.74 -17.86 -9.81
C PRO A 263 12.93 -16.76 -9.11
N PHE A 264 12.48 -15.78 -9.90
CA PHE A 264 11.49 -14.73 -9.57
C PHE A 264 10.84 -14.28 -10.88
N ALA A 265 9.56 -13.94 -10.88
CA ALA A 265 8.92 -13.37 -12.07
C ALA A 265 9.14 -11.86 -12.14
N ASP A 266 8.98 -11.14 -11.04
CA ASP A 266 9.36 -9.73 -10.91
C ASP A 266 9.92 -9.42 -9.51
N THR A 267 10.19 -8.15 -9.24
CA THR A 267 10.75 -7.65 -7.99
C THR A 267 9.84 -7.86 -6.77
N GLN A 268 8.54 -8.10 -6.96
CA GLN A 268 7.64 -8.40 -5.85
C GLN A 268 7.92 -9.78 -5.24
N ASP A 269 8.43 -10.72 -6.04
CA ASP A 269 8.80 -12.06 -5.57
C ASP A 269 10.12 -12.05 -4.77
N MET A 270 10.89 -10.95 -4.82
CA MET A 270 12.12 -10.75 -4.05
C MET A 270 11.80 -10.31 -2.61
N ASP A 271 10.90 -11.06 -1.97
CA ASP A 271 10.46 -10.84 -0.59
C ASP A 271 11.48 -11.37 0.44
N LEU A 272 11.18 -11.20 1.73
CA LEU A 272 12.04 -11.69 2.82
C LEU A 272 12.37 -13.19 2.68
N ARG A 273 11.39 -14.01 2.31
CA ARG A 273 11.57 -15.46 2.18
C ARG A 273 12.53 -15.78 1.03
N TRP A 274 12.39 -15.09 -0.10
CA TRP A 274 13.29 -15.23 -1.24
C TRP A 274 14.71 -14.81 -0.86
N ILE A 275 14.86 -13.67 -0.16
CA ILE A 275 16.15 -13.17 0.31
C ILE A 275 16.81 -14.16 1.29
N ASP A 276 16.09 -14.63 2.31
CA ASP A 276 16.62 -15.55 3.32
C ASP A 276 17.07 -16.90 2.74
N HIS A 277 16.41 -17.33 1.66
CA HIS A 277 16.74 -18.57 0.96
C HIS A 277 18.06 -18.43 0.16
N TYR A 278 18.19 -17.39 -0.65
CA TYR A 278 19.34 -17.22 -1.56
C TYR A 278 20.51 -16.44 -0.98
N PHE A 279 20.31 -15.71 0.10
CA PHE A 279 21.33 -14.85 0.69
C PHE A 279 21.50 -15.13 2.18
N VAL A 280 22.61 -14.66 2.72
CA VAL A 280 22.93 -14.74 4.14
C VAL A 280 23.71 -13.50 4.56
N TRP A 281 23.39 -12.99 5.74
CA TRP A 281 24.18 -11.93 6.39
C TRP A 281 25.46 -12.54 6.95
N GLN A 282 26.60 -11.96 6.56
CA GLN A 282 27.91 -12.28 7.13
C GLN A 282 28.49 -11.03 7.78
N ARG A 283 29.36 -11.22 8.77
CA ARG A 283 30.19 -10.15 9.32
C ARG A 283 31.60 -10.34 8.82
N ASP A 284 32.21 -9.28 8.30
CA ASP A 284 33.62 -9.28 7.97
C ASP A 284 34.49 -9.14 9.23
N ALA A 285 35.82 -9.18 9.05
CA ALA A 285 36.78 -9.05 10.15
C ALA A 285 36.70 -7.70 10.88
N GLY A 286 36.14 -6.67 10.26
CA GLY A 286 35.88 -5.36 10.87
C GLY A 286 34.53 -5.28 11.60
N GLY A 287 33.76 -6.37 11.63
CA GLY A 287 32.43 -6.42 12.22
C GLY A 287 31.34 -5.80 11.35
N GLN A 288 31.66 -5.39 10.11
CA GLN A 288 30.68 -4.86 9.18
C GLN A 288 29.81 -5.99 8.61
N GLU A 289 28.50 -5.76 8.59
CA GLU A 289 27.55 -6.70 7.99
C GLU A 289 27.59 -6.60 6.47
N ARG A 290 27.42 -7.74 5.80
CA ARG A 290 27.30 -7.83 4.35
C ARG A 290 26.34 -8.95 4.00
N LEU A 291 25.34 -8.63 3.19
CA LEU A 291 24.50 -9.63 2.54
C LEU A 291 25.29 -10.25 1.39
N VAL A 292 25.41 -11.58 1.38
CA VAL A 292 26.11 -12.32 0.33
C VAL A 292 25.28 -13.51 -0.14
N PRO A 293 25.44 -13.96 -1.40
CA PRO A 293 24.77 -15.15 -1.89
C PRO A 293 25.14 -16.40 -1.08
N ARG A 294 24.15 -17.23 -0.75
CA ARG A 294 24.33 -18.53 -0.12
C ARG A 294 24.90 -19.52 -1.12
N VAL A 295 26.02 -20.15 -0.77
CA VAL A 295 26.65 -21.18 -1.60
C VAL A 295 25.74 -22.41 -1.68
N GLY A 296 25.50 -22.90 -2.90
CA GLY A 296 24.73 -24.13 -3.13
C GLY A 296 23.22 -24.02 -2.88
N ALA A 297 22.66 -22.80 -2.75
CA ALA A 297 21.22 -22.62 -2.66
C ALA A 297 20.51 -23.23 -3.88
N GLN A 298 19.57 -24.13 -3.64
CA GLN A 298 18.76 -24.75 -4.69
C GLN A 298 17.74 -23.74 -5.23
N ALA A 299 17.40 -23.83 -6.51
CA ALA A 299 16.35 -23.00 -7.08
C ALA A 299 15.00 -23.30 -6.41
N LEU A 300 14.32 -22.25 -5.93
CA LEU A 300 12.92 -22.33 -5.50
C LEU A 300 12.04 -22.68 -6.71
N PRO A 301 10.96 -23.46 -6.49
CA PRO A 301 10.00 -23.71 -7.55
C PRO A 301 9.33 -22.42 -8.00
N TRP A 302 9.02 -22.32 -9.29
CA TRP A 302 8.17 -21.26 -9.83
C TRP A 302 6.78 -21.34 -9.20
N ARG A 303 6.14 -20.20 -8.99
CA ARG A 303 4.83 -20.10 -8.33
C ARG A 303 3.98 -19.05 -9.02
N GLY A 304 2.67 -19.17 -8.91
CA GLY A 304 1.77 -18.07 -9.24
C GLY A 304 1.54 -17.13 -8.07
N ARG A 305 0.73 -16.09 -8.31
CA ARG A 305 0.35 -15.08 -7.32
C ARG A 305 -1.15 -14.94 -7.26
N LEU A 306 -1.65 -14.75 -6.05
CA LEU A 306 -3.00 -14.28 -5.81
C LEU A 306 -2.99 -12.76 -5.77
N THR A 307 -3.83 -12.13 -6.58
CA THR A 307 -4.02 -10.67 -6.60
C THR A 307 -5.48 -10.34 -6.33
N ALA A 308 -5.75 -9.12 -5.87
CA ALA A 308 -7.12 -8.62 -5.64
C ALA A 308 -7.32 -7.31 -6.43
N PRO A 309 -7.50 -7.37 -7.76
CA PRO A 309 -7.50 -6.20 -8.62
C PRO A 309 -8.76 -5.33 -8.48
N SER A 310 -9.85 -5.88 -7.95
CA SER A 310 -11.09 -5.17 -7.66
C SER A 310 -11.57 -5.47 -6.25
N HIS A 311 -12.42 -4.59 -5.70
CA HIS A 311 -12.92 -4.68 -4.33
C HIS A 311 -13.61 -6.02 -4.05
N GLY A 312 -12.85 -6.95 -3.47
CA GLY A 312 -13.35 -8.20 -2.90
C GLY A 312 -13.22 -9.44 -3.78
N THR A 313 -12.80 -9.35 -5.04
CA THR A 313 -12.49 -10.53 -5.87
C THR A 313 -11.00 -10.81 -5.88
N ILE A 314 -10.65 -12.10 -5.92
CA ILE A 314 -9.25 -12.51 -6.12
C ILE A 314 -9.07 -13.18 -7.48
N GLU A 315 -7.87 -13.04 -8.02
CA GLU A 315 -7.40 -13.71 -9.22
C GLU A 315 -6.11 -14.45 -8.92
N TYR A 316 -5.82 -15.51 -9.66
CA TYR A 316 -4.54 -16.22 -9.61
C TYR A 316 -3.85 -16.13 -10.96
N HIS A 317 -2.57 -15.77 -10.98
CA HIS A 317 -1.77 -15.65 -12.21
C HIS A 317 -0.38 -16.26 -12.05
N VAL A 318 0.10 -16.95 -13.07
CA VAL A 318 1.49 -17.36 -13.24
C VAL A 318 2.12 -16.45 -14.28
N GLU A 319 3.13 -15.70 -13.86
CA GLU A 319 3.83 -14.73 -14.69
C GLU A 319 5.02 -15.37 -15.42
N ARG A 320 5.41 -14.73 -16.54
CA ARG A 320 6.55 -15.10 -17.40
C ARG A 320 6.53 -16.56 -17.86
N VAL A 321 5.43 -16.95 -18.47
CA VAL A 321 5.23 -18.31 -18.99
C VAL A 321 4.75 -18.28 -20.44
N GLN A 322 4.90 -19.40 -21.14
CA GLN A 322 4.32 -19.56 -22.47
C GLN A 322 2.81 -19.77 -22.38
N PRO A 323 2.02 -19.33 -23.39
CA PRO A 323 0.56 -19.55 -23.44
C PRO A 323 0.15 -21.02 -23.27
N ALA A 324 1.01 -21.97 -23.65
CA ALA A 324 0.78 -23.39 -23.50
C ALA A 324 0.54 -23.85 -22.05
N LEU A 325 0.92 -23.06 -21.03
CA LEU A 325 0.59 -23.36 -19.64
C LEU A 325 -0.92 -23.29 -19.36
N LEU A 326 -1.70 -22.56 -20.18
CA LEU A 326 -3.15 -22.44 -20.02
C LEU A 326 -3.85 -23.80 -20.06
N GLU A 327 -3.39 -24.72 -20.92
CA GLU A 327 -3.91 -26.08 -21.01
C GLU A 327 -3.68 -26.88 -19.72
N HIS A 328 -2.55 -26.64 -19.05
CA HIS A 328 -2.23 -27.26 -17.77
C HIS A 328 -3.10 -26.69 -16.65
N LEU A 329 -3.23 -25.36 -16.58
CA LEU A 329 -4.14 -24.72 -15.63
C LEU A 329 -5.58 -25.22 -15.81
N ARG A 330 -6.05 -25.35 -17.06
CA ARG A 330 -7.39 -25.90 -17.35
C ARG A 330 -7.55 -27.31 -16.80
N ARG A 331 -6.55 -28.19 -16.97
CA ARG A 331 -6.58 -29.54 -16.40
C ARG A 331 -6.63 -29.53 -14.88
N VAL A 332 -5.86 -28.67 -14.21
CA VAL A 332 -5.93 -28.49 -12.76
C VAL A 332 -7.33 -28.09 -12.31
N VAL A 333 -7.95 -27.13 -13.01
CA VAL A 333 -9.28 -26.64 -12.63
C VAL A 333 -10.35 -27.71 -12.86
N LEU A 334 -10.30 -28.41 -14.01
CA LEU A 334 -11.25 -29.48 -14.35
C LEU A 334 -11.10 -30.74 -13.47
N ALA A 335 -9.98 -30.92 -12.78
CA ALA A 335 -9.80 -31.99 -11.81
C ALA A 335 -10.52 -31.72 -10.47
N LEU A 336 -11.01 -30.49 -10.24
CA LEU A 336 -11.75 -30.18 -9.02
C LEU A 336 -13.15 -30.81 -9.02
N PRO A 337 -13.66 -31.25 -7.86
CA PRO A 337 -15.02 -31.79 -7.76
C PRO A 337 -16.08 -30.78 -8.24
N GLY A 338 -16.97 -31.23 -9.13
CA GLY A 338 -18.03 -30.40 -9.69
C GLY A 338 -17.55 -29.35 -10.70
N ALA A 339 -16.30 -29.42 -11.16
CA ALA A 339 -15.79 -28.62 -12.25
C ALA A 339 -16.28 -29.14 -13.61
N ALA A 340 -16.65 -28.22 -14.50
CA ALA A 340 -17.00 -28.52 -15.88
C ALA A 340 -16.70 -27.29 -16.76
N LEU A 341 -16.61 -27.50 -18.07
CA LEU A 341 -16.66 -26.38 -19.01
C LEU A 341 -18.01 -25.66 -18.85
N ALA A 342 -17.99 -24.33 -18.88
CA ALA A 342 -19.21 -23.54 -18.84
C ALA A 342 -19.98 -23.69 -20.17
N PRO A 343 -21.29 -23.98 -20.14
CA PRO A 343 -22.13 -23.95 -21.34
C PRO A 343 -22.19 -22.55 -21.98
N ASP A 344 -22.32 -22.52 -23.29
CA ASP A 344 -22.25 -21.30 -24.13
C ASP A 344 -23.26 -20.21 -23.77
N TRP A 345 -24.42 -20.60 -23.23
CA TRP A 345 -25.47 -19.67 -22.84
C TRP A 345 -25.20 -18.97 -21.50
N ILE A 346 -24.24 -19.46 -20.70
CA ILE A 346 -23.86 -18.86 -19.42
C ILE A 346 -22.90 -17.67 -19.63
N ASP A 347 -22.09 -17.68 -20.70
CA ASP A 347 -21.26 -16.55 -21.12
C ASP A 347 -21.28 -16.32 -22.64
N PRO A 348 -22.37 -15.73 -23.17
CA PRO A 348 -22.53 -15.50 -24.62
C PRO A 348 -21.47 -14.55 -25.21
N ARG A 349 -20.76 -13.79 -24.37
CA ARG A 349 -19.75 -12.80 -24.81
C ARG A 349 -18.40 -13.44 -25.11
N ARG A 350 -18.16 -14.68 -24.69
CA ARG A 350 -16.85 -15.34 -24.81
C ARG A 350 -16.82 -16.54 -25.74
N GLY A 351 -17.98 -17.05 -26.17
CA GLY A 351 -18.08 -18.16 -27.11
C GLY A 351 -17.42 -19.46 -26.59
N ILE A 352 -17.41 -20.50 -27.42
CA ILE A 352 -16.80 -21.81 -27.14
C ILE A 352 -15.27 -21.70 -27.28
N ASP A 353 -14.60 -20.88 -26.49
CA ASP A 353 -13.14 -20.85 -26.47
C ASP A 353 -12.55 -21.86 -25.46
N GLY A 354 -13.42 -22.53 -24.68
CA GLY A 354 -13.03 -23.50 -23.66
C GLY A 354 -12.34 -22.88 -22.45
N ASN A 355 -12.35 -21.55 -22.32
CA ASN A 355 -11.65 -20.83 -21.26
C ASN A 355 -12.57 -20.39 -20.13
N THR A 356 -13.87 -20.67 -20.21
CA THR A 356 -14.78 -20.47 -19.08
C THR A 356 -15.15 -21.80 -18.45
N VAL A 357 -14.97 -21.90 -17.14
CA VAL A 357 -15.24 -23.12 -16.36
C VAL A 357 -16.19 -22.80 -15.22
N ARG A 358 -17.08 -23.74 -14.95
CA ARG A 358 -17.98 -23.71 -13.79
C ARG A 358 -17.42 -24.64 -12.73
N VAL A 359 -17.28 -24.16 -11.50
CA VAL A 359 -16.91 -24.97 -10.33
C VAL A 359 -17.94 -24.72 -9.25
N GLY A 360 -18.89 -25.65 -9.08
CA GLY A 360 -20.06 -25.42 -8.22
C GLY A 360 -20.87 -24.20 -8.70
N PRO A 361 -21.10 -23.17 -7.86
CA PRO A 361 -21.79 -21.95 -8.24
C PRO A 361 -20.89 -20.89 -8.92
N CYS A 362 -19.58 -21.14 -9.00
CA CYS A 362 -18.61 -20.15 -9.47
C CYS A 362 -18.38 -20.27 -10.96
N LEU A 363 -18.40 -19.13 -11.65
CA LEU A 363 -18.02 -19.00 -13.05
C LEU A 363 -16.65 -18.33 -13.15
N LEU A 364 -15.67 -19.09 -13.64
CA LEU A 364 -14.27 -18.69 -13.67
C LEU A 364 -13.78 -18.62 -15.12
N GLY A 365 -13.03 -17.57 -15.42
CA GLY A 365 -12.38 -17.35 -16.69
C GLY A 365 -10.92 -17.74 -16.56
N LEU A 366 -10.42 -18.49 -17.52
CA LEU A 366 -9.02 -18.81 -17.72
C LEU A 366 -8.50 -17.86 -18.80
N SER A 367 -7.23 -17.44 -18.71
CA SER A 367 -6.64 -16.61 -19.76
C SER A 367 -5.16 -16.84 -19.87
N ALA A 368 -4.66 -16.76 -21.10
CA ALA A 368 -3.28 -16.44 -21.40
C ALA A 368 -3.29 -15.02 -22.01
N ARG A 369 -2.64 -14.06 -21.36
CA ARG A 369 -2.46 -12.71 -21.89
C ARG A 369 -0.97 -12.51 -22.17
N GLU A 370 -0.63 -12.08 -23.37
CA GLU A 370 0.72 -11.59 -23.64
C GLU A 370 1.00 -10.37 -22.77
N ALA A 371 2.24 -10.23 -22.31
CA ALA A 371 2.65 -9.03 -21.61
C ALA A 371 2.44 -7.81 -22.54
N GLY A 372 1.93 -6.71 -21.99
CA GLY A 372 1.41 -5.59 -22.78
C GLY A 372 2.45 -4.82 -23.61
N MET A 373 3.74 -5.15 -23.49
CA MET A 373 4.81 -4.54 -24.26
C MET A 373 5.22 -5.44 -25.43
N PRO A 374 5.26 -4.92 -26.69
CA PRO A 374 5.56 -5.71 -27.89
C PRO A 374 6.88 -6.50 -27.87
N GLU A 375 7.81 -6.11 -26.99
CA GLU A 375 9.14 -6.71 -26.89
C GLU A 375 9.21 -7.84 -25.86
N GLU A 376 8.21 -7.96 -24.98
CA GLU A 376 8.15 -8.98 -23.94
C GLU A 376 7.55 -10.28 -24.48
N LYS A 377 8.41 -11.24 -24.81
CA LYS A 377 8.01 -12.56 -25.36
C LYS A 377 7.55 -13.54 -24.28
N PHE A 378 6.76 -13.07 -23.32
CA PHE A 378 6.16 -13.92 -22.30
C PHE A 378 4.68 -13.60 -22.09
N SER A 379 3.97 -14.54 -21.51
CA SER A 379 2.57 -14.40 -21.16
C SER A 379 2.35 -14.56 -19.67
N ARG A 380 1.21 -14.04 -19.25
CA ARG A 380 0.58 -14.30 -17.96
C ARG A 380 -0.55 -15.29 -18.15
N VAL A 381 -0.51 -16.41 -17.45
CA VAL A 381 -1.57 -17.42 -17.46
C VAL A 381 -2.29 -17.41 -16.12
N GLY A 382 -3.62 -17.27 -16.11
CA GLY A 382 -4.34 -17.13 -14.85
C GLY A 382 -5.81 -17.48 -14.89
N VAL A 383 -6.43 -17.44 -13.70
CA VAL A 383 -7.84 -17.63 -13.44
C VAL A 383 -8.42 -16.44 -12.69
N TYR A 384 -9.63 -16.03 -13.06
CA TYR A 384 -10.35 -14.90 -12.46
C TYR A 384 -11.85 -15.19 -12.42
N ILE A 385 -12.58 -14.48 -11.56
CA ILE A 385 -14.04 -14.57 -11.44
C ILE A 385 -14.66 -13.74 -12.58
N THR A 386 -15.48 -14.36 -13.43
CA THR A 386 -16.10 -13.65 -14.58
C THR A 386 -17.38 -12.91 -14.18
N LYS A 387 -18.08 -13.43 -13.17
CA LYS A 387 -19.33 -12.87 -12.65
C LYS A 387 -19.20 -12.67 -11.14
N ASP A 388 -18.98 -11.43 -10.73
CA ASP A 388 -18.87 -11.06 -9.33
C ASP A 388 -20.26 -10.88 -8.70
N GLU A 389 -20.75 -11.91 -8.02
CA GLU A 389 -22.00 -11.86 -7.25
C GLU A 389 -21.69 -11.81 -5.75
N PRO A 390 -22.15 -10.79 -5.01
CA PRO A 390 -21.87 -10.67 -3.57
C PRO A 390 -22.23 -11.91 -2.75
N ALA A 391 -23.29 -12.63 -3.13
CA ALA A 391 -23.77 -13.81 -2.44
C ALA A 391 -22.83 -15.02 -2.53
N THR A 392 -22.03 -15.13 -3.59
CA THR A 392 -21.13 -16.26 -3.85
C THR A 392 -19.65 -15.88 -3.83
N ARG A 393 -19.34 -14.58 -3.73
CA ARG A 393 -17.98 -14.03 -3.81
C ARG A 393 -16.96 -14.75 -2.94
N GLU A 394 -17.22 -14.92 -1.64
CA GLU A 394 -16.23 -15.57 -0.76
C GLU A 394 -16.01 -17.04 -1.12
N GLN A 395 -17.07 -17.75 -1.53
CA GLN A 395 -16.96 -19.13 -2.00
C GLN A 395 -16.15 -19.22 -3.30
N CYS A 396 -16.29 -18.24 -4.20
CA CYS A 396 -15.53 -18.19 -5.44
C CYS A 396 -14.08 -17.78 -5.22
N ASN A 397 -13.82 -16.85 -4.29
CA ASN A 397 -12.48 -16.55 -3.83
C ASN A 397 -11.81 -17.80 -3.28
N GLU A 398 -12.47 -18.55 -2.40
CA GLU A 398 -11.92 -19.78 -1.86
C GLU A 398 -11.66 -20.84 -2.94
N THR A 399 -12.51 -20.89 -3.97
CA THR A 399 -12.28 -21.75 -5.13
C THR A 399 -11.03 -21.34 -5.90
N VAL A 400 -10.79 -20.04 -6.11
CA VAL A 400 -9.56 -19.54 -6.75
C VAL A 400 -8.33 -19.86 -5.88
N ARG A 401 -8.41 -19.74 -4.54
CA ARG A 401 -7.31 -20.14 -3.64
C ARG A 401 -6.97 -21.63 -3.76
N ARG A 402 -7.98 -22.50 -3.86
CA ARG A 402 -7.77 -23.94 -4.09
C ARG A 402 -7.11 -24.23 -5.44
N ILE A 403 -7.53 -23.54 -6.50
CA ILE A 403 -6.90 -23.67 -7.83
C ILE A 403 -5.44 -23.23 -7.76
N ALA A 404 -5.16 -22.08 -7.12
CA ALA A 404 -3.81 -21.57 -6.92
C ALA A 404 -2.91 -22.58 -6.20
N ALA A 405 -3.38 -23.14 -5.08
CA ALA A 405 -2.64 -24.15 -4.33
C ALA A 405 -2.36 -25.41 -5.15
N ALA A 406 -3.34 -25.91 -5.92
CA ALA A 406 -3.17 -27.07 -6.77
C ALA A 406 -2.19 -26.82 -7.92
N MET A 407 -2.26 -25.64 -8.56
CA MET A 407 -1.35 -25.27 -9.64
C MET A 407 0.08 -25.07 -9.11
N ASP A 408 0.27 -24.45 -7.96
CA ASP A 408 1.59 -24.28 -7.34
C ASP A 408 2.23 -25.63 -6.95
N VAL A 409 1.43 -26.62 -6.54
CA VAL A 409 1.91 -28.00 -6.36
C VAL A 409 2.38 -28.59 -7.70
N GLU A 410 1.64 -28.35 -8.79
CA GLU A 410 2.04 -28.85 -10.10
C GLU A 410 3.33 -28.17 -10.60
N LEU A 411 3.45 -26.85 -10.45
CA LEU A 411 4.66 -26.08 -10.77
C LEU A 411 5.86 -26.55 -9.95
N ALA A 412 5.66 -26.85 -8.66
CA ALA A 412 6.73 -27.34 -7.78
C ALA A 412 7.33 -28.68 -8.20
N THR A 413 6.65 -29.46 -9.05
CA THR A 413 7.22 -30.69 -9.63
C THR A 413 8.34 -30.44 -10.65
N GLY A 414 8.49 -29.20 -11.14
CA GLY A 414 9.44 -28.84 -12.18
C GLY A 414 9.06 -29.31 -13.60
N ARG A 415 7.95 -30.06 -13.76
CA ARG A 415 7.48 -30.56 -15.06
C ARG A 415 7.18 -29.46 -16.08
N HIS A 416 6.91 -28.25 -15.59
CA HIS A 416 6.56 -27.09 -16.42
C HIS A 416 7.71 -26.09 -16.61
N ASN A 417 8.92 -26.41 -16.14
CA ASN A 417 10.05 -25.49 -16.22
C ASN A 417 10.38 -25.07 -17.67
N ARG A 418 10.10 -25.93 -18.65
CA ARG A 418 10.25 -25.61 -20.08
C ARG A 418 9.28 -24.55 -20.60
N LEU A 419 8.21 -24.28 -19.86
CA LEU A 419 7.21 -23.27 -20.20
C LEU A 419 7.50 -21.92 -19.53
N ILE A 420 8.50 -21.85 -18.65
CA ILE A 420 8.93 -20.60 -18.01
C ILE A 420 9.83 -19.84 -18.98
N VAL A 421 9.60 -18.54 -19.11
CA VAL A 421 10.36 -17.63 -19.98
C VAL A 421 11.28 -16.78 -19.10
N LEU A 422 12.55 -17.14 -19.11
CA LEU A 422 13.64 -16.42 -18.44
C LEU A 422 14.40 -15.60 -19.49
N ASP A 423 14.99 -14.47 -19.06
CA ASP A 423 15.80 -13.59 -19.93
C ASP A 423 17.06 -14.27 -20.52
#